data_AF-A0A2G1YBP5-F1
#
_entry.id   AF-A0A2G1YBP5-F1
#
_cell.length_a   1.000
_cell.length_b   1.000
_cell.length_c   1.000
_cell.angle_alpha   90.00
_cell.angle_beta   90.00
_cell.angle_gamma   90.00
#
_symmetry.space_group_name_H-M   'P 1'
#
loop_
_entity.id
_entity.type
_entity.pdbx_description
1 polymer ?
#
loop_
_entity_poly.entity_id
_entity_poly.type
_entity_poly.pdbx_seq_one_letter_code
_entity_poly.pdbx_strand_id
1 'polypeptide(L)'
;MGANNRNFVMSLKAIEWMETKSILRIIDDRIFPKEIVFIDLSDEIEIAQAIKDKVICQPQLISVAVAYAMAVTAKRHACEDKYTFMDKLYEVACLLRQKRPTEVNIDATLKRIMGLAFISTTPKDMEYFSMQEAKMIESENDLDI
;
A
#
# COMPACT_ATOMS: atom_id res chain seq x y z
N MET A 1 40.66 3.41 22.65
CA MET A 1 40.22 2.88 21.35
C MET A 1 39.21 1.76 21.60
N GLY A 2 37.92 2.09 21.63
CA GLY A 2 36.84 1.11 21.65
C GLY A 2 36.08 1.27 20.36
N ALA A 3 36.21 0.30 19.44
CA ALA A 3 35.43 0.27 18.24
C ALA A 3 33.96 0.05 18.64
N ASN A 4 33.12 1.06 18.41
CA ASN A 4 31.67 0.92 18.46
C ASN A 4 31.27 -0.06 17.35
N ASN A 5 31.09 -1.32 17.72
CA ASN A 5 30.32 -2.29 16.93
C ASN A 5 28.87 -1.80 16.92
N ARG A 6 28.55 -0.93 15.96
CA ARG A 6 27.17 -0.74 15.53
C ARG A 6 26.77 -2.06 14.89
N ASN A 7 26.10 -2.91 15.67
CA ASN A 7 25.37 -4.05 15.16
C ASN A 7 24.39 -3.51 14.12
N PHE A 8 24.73 -3.69 12.85
CA PHE A 8 23.84 -3.40 11.73
C PHE A 8 22.83 -4.54 11.71
N VAL A 9 21.78 -4.42 12.53
CA VAL A 9 20.61 -5.28 12.43
C VAL A 9 19.91 -4.85 11.14
N MET A 10 20.05 -5.63 10.08
CA MET A 10 19.14 -5.52 8.94
C MET A 10 17.77 -5.95 9.44
N SER A 11 16.87 -5.01 9.71
CA SER A 11 15.47 -5.35 9.97
C SER A 11 14.85 -5.80 8.65
N LEU A 12 14.10 -6.89 8.71
CA LEU A 12 13.34 -7.38 7.57
C LEU A 12 11.91 -6.87 7.73
N LYS A 13 11.34 -6.29 6.67
CA LYS A 13 9.96 -5.81 6.69
C LYS A 13 8.99 -6.85 6.14
N ALA A 14 7.84 -7.01 6.79
CA ALA A 14 6.74 -7.83 6.28
C ALA A 14 6.09 -7.25 5.01
N ILE A 15 6.17 -5.93 4.84
CA ILE A 15 5.69 -5.19 3.69
C ILE A 15 6.59 -3.97 3.47
N GLU A 16 7.01 -3.74 2.23
CA GLU A 16 7.81 -2.57 1.88
C GLU A 16 7.54 -2.11 0.44
N TRP A 17 7.60 -0.80 0.22
CA TRP A 17 7.54 -0.24 -1.11
C TRP A 17 8.94 -0.11 -1.73
N MET A 18 9.13 -0.79 -2.85
CA MET A 18 10.36 -0.74 -3.63
C MET A 18 10.34 0.44 -4.60
N GLU A 19 10.77 1.62 -4.15
CA GLU A 19 10.71 2.89 -4.90
C GLU A 19 11.26 2.77 -6.34
N THR A 20 12.41 2.11 -6.51
CA THR A 20 13.09 1.99 -7.80
C THR A 20 12.33 1.15 -8.81
N LYS A 21 11.56 0.16 -8.35
CA LYS A 21 10.77 -0.73 -9.20
C LYS A 21 9.30 -0.33 -9.27
N SER A 22 8.84 0.52 -8.35
CA SER A 22 7.42 0.79 -8.11
C SER A 22 6.62 -0.48 -7.85
N ILE A 23 7.12 -1.32 -6.94
CA ILE A 23 6.54 -2.61 -6.57
C ILE A 23 6.34 -2.65 -5.06
N LEU A 24 5.20 -3.18 -4.61
CA LEU A 24 4.98 -3.52 -3.21
C LEU A 24 5.46 -4.95 -2.95
N ARG A 25 6.49 -5.10 -2.13
CA ARG A 25 6.99 -6.40 -1.69
C ARG A 25 6.34 -6.78 -0.37
N ILE A 26 5.84 -8.01 -0.27
CA ILE A 26 5.19 -8.53 0.94
C ILE A 26 5.74 -9.91 1.31
N ILE A 27 5.54 -10.30 2.56
CA ILE A 27 5.65 -11.68 3.02
C ILE A 27 4.28 -12.37 2.91
N ASP A 28 4.27 -13.64 2.51
CA ASP A 28 3.06 -14.45 2.49
C ASP A 28 2.62 -14.88 3.90
N ASP A 29 1.61 -14.18 4.46
CA ASP A 29 1.04 -14.47 5.79
C ASP A 29 0.47 -15.89 5.92
N ARG A 30 0.20 -16.60 4.80
CA ARG A 30 -0.31 -17.98 4.84
C ARG A 30 0.76 -19.00 5.22
N ILE A 31 2.03 -18.61 5.04
CA ILE A 31 3.20 -19.47 5.23
C ILE A 31 4.01 -19.00 6.46
N PHE A 32 4.06 -17.69 6.71
CA PHE A 32 4.70 -17.11 7.89
C PHE A 32 4.02 -17.59 9.19
N PRO A 33 4.77 -17.87 10.28
CA PRO A 33 6.22 -17.72 10.48
C PRO A 33 7.04 -18.96 10.10
N LYS A 34 6.44 -19.99 9.49
CA LYS A 34 7.14 -21.24 9.19
C LYS A 34 8.27 -21.02 8.17
N GLU A 35 7.99 -20.26 7.12
CA GLU A 35 8.96 -19.89 6.08
C GLU A 35 8.71 -18.44 5.65
N ILE A 36 9.79 -17.75 5.26
CA ILE A 36 9.74 -16.38 4.74
C ILE A 36 9.72 -16.47 3.21
N VAL A 37 8.57 -16.19 2.61
CA VAL A 37 8.36 -16.16 1.16
C VAL A 37 7.94 -14.76 0.76
N PHE A 38 8.75 -14.12 -0.09
CA PHE A 38 8.46 -12.80 -0.63
C PHE A 38 7.63 -12.87 -1.92
N ILE A 39 6.65 -11.98 -2.03
CA ILE A 39 5.83 -11.78 -3.23
C ILE A 39 5.93 -10.31 -3.63
N ASP A 40 6.21 -10.08 -4.91
CA ASP A 40 6.29 -8.75 -5.52
C ASP A 40 4.96 -8.45 -6.22
N LEU A 41 4.31 -7.36 -5.84
CA LEU A 41 3.02 -6.90 -6.38
C LEU A 41 3.22 -5.58 -7.12
N SER A 42 2.90 -5.57 -8.41
CA SER A 42 3.20 -4.47 -9.34
C SER A 42 1.99 -3.57 -9.63
N ASP A 43 0.79 -4.04 -9.30
CA ASP A 43 -0.44 -3.35 -9.61
C ASP A 43 -1.54 -3.48 -8.54
N GLU A 44 -2.52 -2.59 -8.64
CA GLU A 44 -3.68 -2.51 -7.77
C GLU A 44 -4.54 -3.78 -7.77
N ILE A 45 -4.56 -4.55 -8.86
CA ILE A 45 -5.34 -5.78 -9.01
C ILE A 45 -4.64 -6.93 -8.27
N GLU A 46 -3.34 -7.07 -8.44
CA GLU A 46 -2.47 -8.01 -7.73
C GLU A 46 -2.54 -7.75 -6.22
N ILE A 47 -2.45 -6.48 -5.80
CA ILE A 47 -2.59 -6.09 -4.39
C ILE A 47 -3.99 -6.44 -3.86
N ALA A 48 -5.05 -6.07 -4.57
CA ALA A 48 -6.41 -6.40 -4.16
C ALA A 48 -6.62 -7.92 -4.07
N GLN A 49 -6.01 -8.69 -4.96
CA GLN A 49 -6.07 -10.15 -4.95
C GLN A 49 -5.32 -10.75 -3.76
N ALA A 50 -4.13 -10.23 -3.44
CA ALA A 50 -3.36 -10.64 -2.25
C ALA A 50 -4.15 -10.42 -0.94
N ILE A 51 -4.89 -9.31 -0.82
CA ILE A 51 -5.78 -9.02 0.32
C ILE A 51 -6.92 -10.05 0.39
N LYS A 52 -7.59 -10.34 -0.74
CA LYS A 52 -8.70 -11.33 -0.79
C LYS A 52 -8.24 -12.74 -0.43
N ASP A 53 -7.11 -13.15 -0.96
CA ASP A 53 -6.58 -14.51 -0.76
C ASP A 53 -5.86 -14.67 0.57
N LYS A 54 -5.89 -13.62 1.41
CA LYS A 54 -5.23 -13.55 2.72
C LYS A 54 -3.73 -13.84 2.68
N VAL A 55 -3.09 -13.51 1.55
CA VAL A 55 -1.63 -13.37 1.46
C VAL A 55 -1.17 -12.21 2.35
N ILE A 56 -2.04 -11.19 2.47
CA ILE A 56 -1.92 -10.10 3.44
C ILE A 56 -3.14 -10.18 4.37
N CYS A 57 -2.93 -10.43 5.66
CA CYS A 57 -4.01 -10.66 6.62
C CYS A 57 -3.97 -9.76 7.85
N GLN A 58 -2.80 -9.30 8.26
CA GLN A 58 -2.67 -8.44 9.45
C GLN A 58 -3.24 -7.03 9.18
N PRO A 59 -3.98 -6.44 10.14
CA PRO A 59 -4.59 -5.10 10.01
C PRO A 59 -3.64 -4.00 9.50
N GLN A 60 -2.43 -3.92 10.07
CA GLN A 60 -1.43 -2.94 9.66
C GLN A 60 -0.97 -3.16 8.22
N LEU A 61 -0.69 -4.42 7.83
CA LEU A 61 -0.25 -4.76 6.48
C LEU A 61 -1.33 -4.49 5.45
N ILE A 62 -2.61 -4.75 5.80
CA ILE A 62 -3.75 -4.42 4.95
C ILE A 62 -3.84 -2.91 4.72
N SER A 63 -3.66 -2.09 5.76
CA SER A 63 -3.68 -0.63 5.62
C SER A 63 -2.61 -0.15 4.65
N VAL A 64 -1.38 -0.64 4.79
CA VAL A 64 -0.27 -0.29 3.89
C VAL A 64 -0.56 -0.78 2.46
N ALA A 65 -1.05 -2.00 2.28
CA ALA A 65 -1.37 -2.56 0.97
C ALA A 65 -2.49 -1.77 0.25
N VAL A 66 -3.59 -1.47 0.94
CA VAL A 66 -4.68 -0.64 0.41
C VAL A 66 -4.14 0.73 -0.01
N ALA A 67 -3.27 1.31 0.80
CA ALA A 67 -2.70 2.62 0.51
C ALA A 67 -1.86 2.61 -0.77
N TYR A 68 -0.99 1.61 -0.93
CA TYR A 68 -0.17 1.48 -2.13
C TYR A 68 -0.99 1.10 -3.37
N ALA A 69 -2.06 0.30 -3.25
CA ALA A 69 -2.96 0.05 -4.37
C ALA A 69 -3.57 1.35 -4.93
N MET A 70 -4.01 2.25 -4.03
CA MET A 70 -4.53 3.56 -4.42
C MET A 70 -3.44 4.46 -5.02
N ALA A 71 -2.24 4.48 -4.43
CA ALA A 71 -1.12 5.28 -4.94
C ALA A 71 -0.62 4.82 -6.32
N VAL A 72 -0.56 3.51 -6.57
CA VAL A 72 -0.22 2.94 -7.87
C VAL A 72 -1.27 3.31 -8.92
N THR A 73 -2.55 3.22 -8.56
CA THR A 73 -3.66 3.64 -9.44
C THR A 73 -3.55 5.12 -9.78
N ALA A 74 -3.31 5.98 -8.78
CA ALA A 74 -3.12 7.41 -8.96
C ALA A 74 -1.97 7.71 -9.93
N LYS A 75 -0.83 7.05 -9.74
CA LYS A 75 0.34 7.17 -10.63
C LYS A 75 0.04 6.79 -12.07
N ARG A 76 -0.73 5.73 -12.32
CA ARG A 76 -1.10 5.28 -13.67
C ARG A 76 -1.97 6.30 -14.42
N HIS A 77 -2.82 7.01 -13.68
CA HIS A 77 -3.80 7.94 -14.26
C HIS A 77 -3.41 9.41 -14.15
N ALA A 78 -2.21 9.74 -13.70
CA ALA A 78 -1.76 11.12 -13.45
C ALA A 78 -1.78 12.06 -14.69
N CYS A 79 -1.91 11.50 -15.90
CA CYS A 79 -2.02 12.24 -17.15
C CYS A 79 -3.46 12.39 -17.68
N GLU A 80 -4.44 11.75 -17.03
CA GLU A 80 -5.85 11.83 -17.39
C GLU A 80 -6.47 13.16 -16.92
N ASP A 81 -7.70 13.44 -17.34
CA ASP A 81 -8.46 14.53 -16.74
C ASP A 81 -8.95 14.18 -15.32
N LYS A 82 -9.31 15.20 -14.54
CA LYS A 82 -9.71 15.04 -13.14
C LYS A 82 -10.91 14.10 -12.95
N TYR A 83 -11.89 14.08 -13.87
CA TYR A 83 -13.05 13.20 -13.72
C TYR A 83 -12.67 11.74 -13.95
N THR A 84 -11.99 11.46 -15.06
CA THR A 84 -11.50 10.10 -15.38
C THR A 84 -10.59 9.57 -14.28
N PHE A 85 -9.69 10.41 -13.75
CA PHE A 85 -8.82 10.04 -12.63
C PHE A 85 -9.61 9.63 -11.38
N MET A 86 -10.59 10.45 -10.98
CA MET A 86 -11.41 10.19 -9.79
C MET A 86 -12.27 8.94 -9.95
N ASP A 87 -12.82 8.71 -11.15
CA ASP A 87 -13.57 7.49 -11.45
C ASP A 87 -12.68 6.25 -11.30
N LYS A 88 -11.43 6.29 -11.79
CA LYS A 88 -10.47 5.18 -11.66
C LYS A 88 -10.09 4.90 -10.21
N LEU A 89 -9.86 5.95 -9.40
CA LEU A 89 -9.64 5.76 -7.96
C LEU A 89 -10.86 5.16 -7.28
N TYR A 90 -12.08 5.59 -7.66
CA TYR A 90 -13.30 5.06 -7.07
C TYR A 90 -13.55 3.60 -7.44
N GLU A 91 -13.26 3.20 -8.67
CA GLU A 91 -13.31 1.80 -9.13
C GLU A 91 -12.41 0.92 -8.26
N VAL A 92 -11.17 1.32 -8.03
CA VAL A 92 -10.21 0.58 -7.21
C VAL A 92 -10.60 0.57 -5.73
N ALA A 93 -11.09 1.69 -5.19
CA ALA A 93 -11.61 1.75 -3.84
C ALA A 93 -12.79 0.77 -3.64
N CYS A 94 -13.69 0.68 -4.61
CA CYS A 94 -14.80 -0.28 -4.59
C CYS A 94 -14.30 -1.72 -4.67
N LEU A 95 -13.33 -2.00 -5.55
CA LEU A 95 -12.70 -3.30 -5.67
C LEU A 95 -12.12 -3.74 -4.32
N LEU A 96 -11.32 -2.90 -3.68
CA LEU A 96 -10.66 -3.19 -2.40
C LEU A 96 -11.66 -3.50 -1.28
N ARG A 97 -12.75 -2.72 -1.16
CA ARG A 97 -13.84 -2.99 -0.21
C ARG A 97 -14.46 -4.37 -0.41
N GLN A 98 -14.67 -4.79 -1.66
CA GLN A 98 -15.29 -6.08 -1.96
C GLN A 98 -14.41 -7.28 -1.61
N LYS A 99 -13.09 -7.10 -1.56
CA LYS A 99 -12.15 -8.19 -1.28
C LYS A 99 -12.30 -8.72 0.15
N ARG A 100 -12.53 -7.85 1.13
CA ARG A 100 -12.82 -8.18 2.55
C ARG A 100 -13.78 -7.17 3.18
N PRO A 101 -15.10 -7.26 2.94
CA PRO A 101 -16.08 -6.21 3.29
C PRO A 101 -16.21 -5.85 4.77
N THR A 102 -15.75 -6.71 5.68
CA THR A 102 -15.80 -6.49 7.12
C THR A 102 -14.49 -5.92 7.69
N GLU A 103 -13.48 -5.69 6.84
CA GLU A 103 -12.17 -5.21 7.25
C GLU A 103 -12.15 -3.68 7.39
N VAL A 104 -12.36 -3.20 8.61
CA VAL A 104 -12.46 -1.77 8.93
C VAL A 104 -11.23 -0.95 8.53
N ASN A 105 -10.06 -1.59 8.45
CA ASN A 105 -8.81 -0.96 8.04
C ASN A 105 -8.80 -0.55 6.56
N ILE A 106 -9.55 -1.25 5.72
CA ILE A 106 -9.71 -0.88 4.30
C ILE A 106 -10.45 0.45 4.22
N ASP A 107 -11.61 0.57 4.87
CA ASP A 107 -12.41 1.79 4.81
C ASP A 107 -11.72 3.00 5.46
N ALA A 108 -11.04 2.79 6.59
CA ALA A 108 -10.27 3.84 7.26
C ALA A 108 -9.15 4.38 6.34
N THR A 109 -8.40 3.48 5.69
CA THR A 109 -7.32 3.85 4.77
C THR A 109 -7.86 4.54 3.51
N LEU A 110 -8.90 3.97 2.88
CA LEU A 110 -9.51 4.57 1.70
C LEU A 110 -10.03 5.98 1.99
N LYS A 111 -10.60 6.22 3.18
CA LYS A 111 -11.07 7.55 3.58
C LYS A 111 -9.94 8.58 3.62
N ARG A 112 -8.75 8.21 4.12
CA ARG A 112 -7.57 9.09 4.17
C ARG A 112 -7.15 9.51 2.76
N ILE A 113 -6.94 8.54 1.87
CA ILE A 113 -6.41 8.79 0.53
C ILE A 113 -7.44 9.48 -0.37
N MET A 114 -8.70 9.00 -0.37
CA MET A 114 -9.76 9.62 -1.17
C MET A 114 -10.05 11.05 -0.70
N GLY A 115 -9.89 11.33 0.60
CA GLY A 115 -10.00 12.69 1.13
C GLY A 115 -8.94 13.64 0.53
N LEU A 116 -7.69 13.19 0.45
CA LEU A 116 -6.60 13.94 -0.17
C LEU A 116 -6.82 14.13 -1.68
N ALA A 117 -7.24 13.07 -2.38
CA ALA A 117 -7.55 13.15 -3.80
C ALA A 117 -8.67 14.17 -4.07
N PHE A 118 -9.70 14.21 -3.23
CA PHE A 118 -10.83 15.13 -3.39
C PHE A 118 -10.43 16.61 -3.27
N ILE A 119 -9.57 16.96 -2.31
CA ILE A 119 -9.12 18.34 -2.09
C ILE A 119 -8.01 18.79 -3.04
N SER A 120 -7.46 17.87 -3.81
CA SER A 120 -6.38 18.14 -4.76
C SER A 120 -6.88 18.85 -6.02
N THR A 121 -6.04 19.72 -6.57
CA THR A 121 -6.40 20.57 -7.72
C THR A 121 -6.20 19.84 -9.04
N THR A 122 -5.05 19.19 -9.20
CA THR A 122 -4.67 18.51 -10.45
C THR A 122 -4.44 17.01 -10.24
N PRO A 123 -4.54 16.18 -11.29
CA PRO A 123 -4.19 14.75 -11.23
C PRO A 123 -2.76 14.49 -10.73
N LYS A 124 -1.81 15.39 -11.04
CA LYS A 124 -0.43 15.31 -10.50
C LYS A 124 -0.36 15.57 -9.01
N ASP A 125 -1.14 16.53 -8.50
CA ASP A 125 -1.24 16.75 -7.04
C ASP A 125 -1.84 15.50 -6.37
N MET A 126 -2.87 14.93 -6.97
CA MET A 126 -3.52 13.71 -6.47
C MET A 126 -2.57 12.52 -6.43
N GLU A 127 -1.81 12.29 -7.51
CA GLU A 127 -0.73 11.29 -7.55
C GLU A 127 0.26 11.52 -6.41
N TYR A 128 0.79 12.74 -6.31
CA TYR A 128 1.79 13.09 -5.31
C TYR A 128 1.27 12.84 -3.89
N PHE A 129 0.11 13.38 -3.54
CA PHE A 129 -0.44 13.24 -2.19
C PHE A 129 -0.87 11.80 -1.87
N SER A 130 -1.39 11.04 -2.84
CA SER A 130 -1.72 9.63 -2.62
C SER A 130 -0.47 8.80 -2.31
N MET A 131 0.64 9.06 -3.02
CA MET A 131 1.91 8.39 -2.75
C MET A 131 2.52 8.82 -1.41
N GLN A 132 2.47 10.10 -1.06
CA GLN A 132 2.95 10.56 0.25
C GLN A 132 2.12 9.95 1.39
N GLU A 133 0.81 9.89 1.24
CA GLU A 133 -0.06 9.30 2.26
C GLU A 133 0.20 7.80 2.43
N ALA A 134 0.45 7.06 1.34
CA ALA A 134 0.83 5.65 1.43
C ALA A 134 2.14 5.45 2.21
N LYS A 135 3.14 6.29 1.97
CA LYS A 135 4.40 6.28 2.72
C LYS A 135 4.22 6.67 4.19
N MET A 136 3.35 7.64 4.47
CA MET A 136 3.01 8.01 5.85
C MET A 136 2.36 6.83 6.59
N ILE A 137 1.36 6.19 5.98
CA ILE A 137 0.70 5.00 6.54
C ILE A 137 1.73 3.88 6.76
N GLU A 138 2.65 3.63 5.83
CA GLU A 138 3.74 2.66 6.04
C GLU A 138 4.58 3.03 7.28
N SER A 139 5.00 4.28 7.40
CA SER A 139 5.86 4.74 8.51
C SER A 139 5.18 4.76 9.89
N GLU A 140 3.86 4.85 9.93
CA GLU A 140 3.06 4.84 11.16
C GLU A 140 2.91 3.44 11.77
N ASN A 141 3.18 2.39 11.00
CA ASN A 141 2.98 1.00 11.40
C ASN A 141 4.31 0.32 11.76
N ASP A 142 4.27 -0.57 12.75
CA ASP A 142 5.38 -1.48 13.04
C ASP A 142 5.32 -2.67 12.08
N LEU A 143 6.31 -2.77 11.20
CA LEU A 143 6.36 -3.69 10.06
C LEU A 143 7.58 -4.60 10.09
N ASP A 144 8.45 -4.44 11.09
CA ASP A 144 9.65 -5.26 11.25
C ASP A 144 9.26 -6.65 11.76
N ILE A 145 9.94 -7.69 11.26
CA ILE A 145 9.77 -9.08 11.70
C ILE A 145 11.06 -9.73 12.21
#